data_AF-H0I294-F1
#
_entry.id   AF-H0I294-F1
#
_cell.length_a   1.000
_cell.length_b   1.000
_cell.length_c   1.000
_cell.angle_alpha   90.00
_cell.angle_beta   90.00
_cell.angle_gamma   90.00
#
_symmetry.space_group_name_H-M   'P 1'
#
loop_
_entity.id
_entity.type
_entity.pdbx_description
1 polymer ?
#
loop_
_entity_poly.entity_id
_entity_poly.type
_entity_poly.pdbx_seq_one_letter_code
_entity_poly.pdbx_strand_id
1 'polypeptide(L)'
;MLARSIRLLASVAAAALITSGAASAKVVDFRIVETTSPAFGGTAFGEVGAYERVDAVAEFAIDPKSERGRKIVDLDKAPVDAQGMVRFSTEVAMLRPVAAAKGSGVLLYDVPNRGNNLLFMLMNLGNSPALPKAAEDAGDGYLMKEGYTIVWSGWQTHLPDTALNLSVPTLPDVTGVSREEFVFDKVEPVSIGKLTYPAADLDPAKAKLTVRLKPEEPRSTVPGLTFKYLSPTELEITRPNGLDAGAIFEFTYPAKGAVPAGLGMIATSDLISYLRGNPGHDAAPATTGITHTIGLGISQSGRFLRDLIHHGLNADERGARVFDGAIPHIAGSRKTFTNFRFAQPGRYSRQHEDHDFPGDQFPFTYAESTDPLSGQSGSVLSACSASDTCPKIMHTDTSTEFWQARAALVSTSPTGEPLTMPENVRLYYLSGLPHFTIWESQSGENPVCRFPTNPISSAPVMRALLASMRDWAKDGKAPPASRYPSVADGTLVPLYDLKAPDFGQGVYTPVYNVLQVRDHATIPPKDGGSYPVLVPQNDEDGIPVGGVEDPAVAAPLGTYWGWNLRKD
;
A
#
# COMPACT_ATOMS: atom_id res chain seq x y z
N MET A 1 28.07 -42.45 78.98
CA MET A 1 28.45 -41.56 77.85
C MET A 1 27.55 -41.97 76.68
N LEU A 2 26.63 -41.17 76.14
CA LEU A 2 26.79 -39.85 75.46
C LEU A 2 27.90 -39.92 74.40
N ALA A 3 27.79 -39.42 73.16
CA ALA A 3 26.68 -38.89 72.33
C ALA A 3 27.17 -38.94 70.83
N ARG A 4 26.54 -38.41 69.77
CA ARG A 4 25.36 -37.54 69.56
C ARG A 4 24.86 -37.72 68.10
N SER A 5 23.62 -37.34 67.79
CA SER A 5 23.05 -37.34 66.43
C SER A 5 23.64 -36.27 65.51
N ILE A 6 23.61 -36.50 64.18
CA ILE A 6 23.37 -35.48 63.14
C ILE A 6 22.47 -36.10 62.07
N ARG A 7 21.36 -35.43 61.73
CA ARG A 7 20.53 -35.72 60.54
C ARG A 7 20.94 -34.73 59.45
N LEU A 8 21.17 -35.19 58.22
CA LEU A 8 21.19 -34.32 57.05
C LEU A 8 19.83 -34.41 56.35
N LEU A 9 19.07 -33.31 56.35
CA LEU A 9 17.97 -33.16 55.41
C LEU A 9 18.55 -32.69 54.08
N ALA A 10 18.31 -33.46 53.01
CA ALA A 10 18.55 -32.99 51.65
C ALA A 10 17.30 -32.25 51.16
N SER A 11 17.36 -30.92 51.17
CA SER A 11 16.29 -30.05 50.67
C SER A 11 16.21 -30.13 49.15
N VAL A 12 15.22 -30.81 48.60
CA VAL A 12 14.92 -30.75 47.15
C VAL A 12 14.25 -29.41 46.85
N ALA A 13 15.05 -28.43 46.45
CA ALA A 13 14.55 -27.16 45.93
C ALA A 13 14.02 -27.38 44.50
N ALA A 14 12.70 -27.50 44.37
CA ALA A 14 12.05 -27.50 43.06
C ALA A 14 12.20 -26.11 42.42
N ALA A 15 13.16 -25.95 41.52
CA ALA A 15 13.29 -24.75 40.71
C ALA A 15 12.11 -24.69 39.72
N ALA A 16 11.09 -23.90 40.07
CA ALA A 16 10.05 -23.53 39.14
C ALA A 16 10.67 -22.66 38.02
N LEU A 17 11.01 -23.31 36.91
CA LEU A 17 11.32 -22.64 35.66
C LEU A 17 10.06 -21.92 35.17
N ILE A 18 9.90 -20.66 35.59
CA ILE A 18 9.01 -19.72 34.95
C ILE A 18 9.61 -19.47 33.56
N THR A 19 9.22 -20.30 32.58
CA THR A 19 9.44 -19.99 31.18
C THR A 19 8.58 -18.78 30.86
N SER A 20 9.15 -17.59 31.01
CA SER A 20 8.61 -16.36 30.44
C SER A 20 8.56 -16.55 28.93
N GLY A 21 7.44 -17.07 28.43
CA GLY A 21 7.18 -17.15 27.00
C GLY A 21 7.34 -15.75 26.44
N ALA A 22 8.25 -15.60 25.48
CA ALA A 22 8.55 -14.30 24.89
C ALA A 22 7.30 -13.81 24.14
N ALA A 23 6.48 -13.00 24.82
CA ALA A 23 5.31 -12.39 24.24
C ALA A 23 5.81 -11.34 23.23
N SER A 24 5.70 -11.67 21.95
CA SER A 24 5.88 -10.77 20.82
C SER A 24 4.52 -10.64 20.14
N ALA A 25 4.25 -9.48 19.54
CA ALA A 25 3.10 -9.12 18.68
C ALA A 25 1.95 -10.15 18.57
N LYS A 26 0.78 -9.89 19.18
CA LYS A 26 -0.43 -10.73 19.03
C LYS A 26 -1.72 -9.94 19.21
N VAL A 27 -2.83 -10.46 18.65
CA VAL A 27 -4.19 -10.05 19.01
C VAL A 27 -4.48 -10.49 20.46
N VAL A 28 -4.83 -9.52 21.32
CA VAL A 28 -5.11 -9.72 22.76
C VAL A 28 -6.59 -9.64 23.08
N ASP A 29 -7.36 -8.87 22.31
CA ASP A 29 -8.83 -8.84 22.36
C ASP A 29 -9.38 -8.60 20.94
N PHE A 30 -10.58 -9.10 20.69
CA PHE A 30 -11.34 -8.84 19.46
C PHE A 30 -12.80 -8.56 19.84
N ARG A 31 -13.08 -7.27 20.03
CA ARG A 31 -14.37 -6.81 20.55
C ARG A 31 -15.30 -6.46 19.39
N ILE A 32 -16.30 -7.31 19.17
CA ILE A 32 -17.42 -7.01 18.27
C ILE A 32 -18.18 -5.80 18.83
N VAL A 33 -18.36 -4.78 17.99
CA VAL A 33 -19.10 -3.55 18.29
C VAL A 33 -20.53 -3.67 17.77
N GLU A 34 -20.70 -4.15 16.54
CA GLU A 34 -22.00 -4.34 15.89
C GLU A 34 -21.98 -5.59 15.00
N THR A 35 -23.11 -6.31 14.97
CA THR A 35 -23.38 -7.37 13.97
C THR A 35 -24.70 -7.09 13.27
N THR A 36 -24.67 -6.85 11.97
CA THR A 36 -25.87 -6.74 11.12
C THR A 36 -26.10 -8.09 10.42
N SER A 37 -27.09 -8.86 10.88
CA SER A 37 -27.38 -10.20 10.37
C SER A 37 -28.89 -10.40 10.13
N PRO A 38 -29.34 -10.62 8.88
CA PRO A 38 -28.56 -10.56 7.64
C PRO A 38 -28.22 -9.10 7.25
N ALA A 39 -27.06 -8.91 6.64
CA ALA A 39 -26.68 -7.67 5.97
C ALA A 39 -27.45 -7.50 4.64
N PHE A 40 -27.25 -6.35 3.97
CA PHE A 40 -27.78 -6.10 2.62
C PHE A 40 -29.30 -6.32 2.49
N GLY A 41 -30.08 -5.94 3.52
CA GLY A 41 -31.54 -6.11 3.53
C GLY A 41 -32.03 -7.56 3.47
N GLY A 42 -31.17 -8.55 3.72
CA GLY A 42 -31.51 -9.97 3.59
C GLY A 42 -31.27 -10.57 2.20
N THR A 43 -30.61 -9.86 1.28
CA THR A 43 -30.25 -10.38 -0.05
C THR A 43 -29.45 -11.68 0.06
N ALA A 44 -29.84 -12.67 -0.74
CA ALA A 44 -29.15 -13.96 -0.84
C ALA A 44 -28.24 -14.00 -2.09
N PHE A 45 -27.00 -14.44 -1.91
CA PHE A 45 -25.96 -14.45 -2.94
C PHE A 45 -25.76 -15.87 -3.48
N GLY A 46 -26.59 -16.24 -4.46
CA GLY A 46 -26.57 -17.58 -5.07
C GLY A 46 -26.75 -18.69 -4.03
N GLU A 47 -26.04 -19.81 -4.22
CA GLU A 47 -26.11 -20.95 -3.31
C GLU A 47 -25.50 -20.69 -1.93
N VAL A 48 -24.64 -19.67 -1.76
CA VAL A 48 -24.02 -19.33 -0.46
C VAL A 48 -25.08 -18.79 0.52
N GLY A 49 -26.06 -18.04 0.00
CA GLY A 49 -27.17 -17.49 0.78
C GLY A 49 -26.88 -16.10 1.34
N ALA A 50 -27.49 -15.78 2.48
CA ALA A 50 -27.35 -14.47 3.12
C ALA A 50 -25.98 -14.29 3.79
N TYR A 51 -25.53 -13.03 3.84
CA TYR A 51 -24.32 -12.60 4.53
C TYR A 51 -24.65 -11.81 5.79
N GLU A 52 -23.69 -11.72 6.72
CA GLU A 52 -23.72 -10.79 7.83
C GLU A 52 -22.49 -9.88 7.83
N ARG A 53 -22.67 -8.67 8.37
CA ARG A 53 -21.60 -7.69 8.61
C ARG A 53 -21.26 -7.69 10.10
N VAL A 54 -19.98 -7.71 10.41
CA VAL A 54 -19.43 -7.60 11.76
C VAL A 54 -18.47 -6.40 11.77
N ASP A 55 -18.79 -5.38 12.54
CA ASP A 55 -17.90 -4.26 12.84
C ASP A 55 -17.29 -4.48 14.24
N ALA A 56 -15.97 -4.37 14.38
CA ALA A 56 -15.22 -4.76 15.57
C ALA A 56 -13.98 -3.89 15.81
N VAL A 57 -13.37 -4.02 16.98
CA VAL A 57 -12.04 -3.49 17.30
C VAL A 57 -11.12 -4.65 17.68
N ALA A 58 -10.00 -4.77 16.99
CA ALA A 58 -8.92 -5.69 17.35
C ALA A 58 -7.87 -4.93 18.18
N GLU A 59 -7.54 -5.44 19.36
CA GLU A 59 -6.48 -4.90 20.21
C GLU A 59 -5.24 -5.78 20.13
N PHE A 60 -4.06 -5.17 20.12
CA PHE A 60 -2.77 -5.84 19.95
C PHE A 60 -1.79 -5.49 21.07
N ALA A 61 -0.82 -6.37 21.29
CA ALA A 61 0.31 -6.14 22.18
C ALA A 61 1.62 -6.63 21.55
N ILE A 62 2.64 -5.77 21.44
CA ILE A 62 3.97 -6.11 20.90
C ILE A 62 5.10 -5.76 21.86
N ASP A 63 6.03 -6.69 22.09
CA ASP A 63 7.32 -6.37 22.74
C ASP A 63 8.19 -5.55 21.78
N PRO A 64 8.56 -4.30 22.10
CA PRO A 64 9.43 -3.48 21.25
C PRO A 64 10.84 -4.10 21.08
N LYS A 65 11.24 -5.03 21.95
CA LYS A 65 12.52 -5.75 21.89
C LYS A 65 12.44 -7.07 21.11
N SER A 66 11.26 -7.47 20.61
CA SER A 66 11.11 -8.62 19.72
C SER A 66 11.78 -8.40 18.36
N GLU A 67 11.98 -9.48 17.58
CA GLU A 67 12.58 -9.35 16.23
C GLU A 67 11.71 -8.51 15.29
N ARG A 68 10.38 -8.69 15.35
CA ARG A 68 9.41 -7.87 14.59
C ARG A 68 9.38 -6.43 15.12
N GLY A 69 9.36 -6.26 16.45
CA GLY A 69 9.33 -4.94 17.11
C GLY A 69 10.52 -4.05 16.78
N ARG A 70 11.75 -4.59 16.83
CA ARG A 70 12.98 -3.84 16.50
C ARG A 70 13.05 -3.34 15.05
N LYS A 71 12.24 -3.91 14.14
CA LYS A 71 12.15 -3.47 12.73
C LYS A 71 11.20 -2.27 12.57
N ILE A 72 10.39 -1.92 13.58
CA ILE A 72 9.45 -0.79 13.53
C ILE A 72 10.13 0.48 14.04
N VAL A 73 10.15 1.52 13.21
CA VAL A 73 10.82 2.79 13.54
C VAL A 73 10.15 3.49 14.73
N ASP A 74 10.98 3.93 15.67
CA ASP A 74 10.63 4.61 16.94
C ASP A 74 9.74 3.80 17.90
N LEU A 75 9.50 2.51 17.66
CA LEU A 75 8.72 1.66 18.58
C LEU A 75 9.43 1.46 19.93
N ASP A 76 10.76 1.55 19.97
CA ASP A 76 11.59 1.52 21.17
C ASP A 76 11.31 2.67 22.16
N LYS A 77 10.61 3.71 21.71
CA LYS A 77 10.25 4.91 22.48
C LYS A 77 8.76 4.96 22.83
N ALA A 78 7.98 3.99 22.39
CA ALA A 78 6.57 3.91 22.71
C ALA A 78 6.35 3.55 24.19
N PRO A 79 5.27 4.08 24.82
CA PRO A 79 4.89 3.67 26.16
C PRO A 79 4.57 2.17 26.17
N VAL A 80 5.02 1.49 27.22
CA VAL A 80 4.77 0.08 27.47
C VAL A 80 3.88 -0.12 28.69
N ASP A 81 3.12 -1.21 28.70
CA ASP A 81 2.32 -1.63 29.84
C ASP A 81 3.15 -2.31 30.95
N ALA A 82 2.47 -2.82 31.98
CA ALA A 82 3.11 -3.54 33.09
C ALA A 82 3.76 -4.88 32.70
N GLN A 83 3.53 -5.37 31.48
CA GLN A 83 4.18 -6.55 30.90
C GLN A 83 5.34 -6.18 29.97
N GLY A 84 5.59 -4.89 29.74
CA GLY A 84 6.63 -4.39 28.82
C GLY A 84 6.19 -4.33 27.35
N MET A 85 4.87 -4.43 27.08
CA MET A 85 4.30 -4.48 25.74
C MET A 85 3.77 -3.11 25.31
N VAL A 86 4.01 -2.72 24.06
CA VAL A 86 3.33 -1.60 23.42
C VAL A 86 1.92 -2.04 23.01
N ARG A 87 0.91 -1.29 23.42
CA ARG A 87 -0.51 -1.51 23.05
C ARG A 87 -0.93 -0.60 21.90
N PHE A 88 -1.72 -1.16 20.99
CA PHE A 88 -2.30 -0.47 19.86
C PHE A 88 -3.57 -1.22 19.41
N SER A 89 -4.42 -0.61 18.60
CA SER A 89 -5.66 -1.23 18.13
C SER A 89 -6.05 -0.77 16.73
N THR A 90 -6.94 -1.53 16.08
CA THR A 90 -7.56 -1.10 14.82
C THR A 90 -9.03 -1.47 14.75
N GLU A 91 -9.78 -0.64 14.04
CA GLU A 91 -11.13 -0.95 13.60
C GLU A 91 -11.09 -2.01 12.50
N VAL A 92 -12.05 -2.94 12.55
CA VAL A 92 -12.19 -4.05 11.62
C VAL A 92 -13.63 -4.09 11.12
N ALA A 93 -13.79 -4.21 9.80
CA ALA A 93 -15.08 -4.54 9.19
C ALA A 93 -14.96 -5.90 8.48
N MET A 94 -15.91 -6.79 8.71
CA MET A 94 -15.92 -8.14 8.12
C MET A 94 -17.30 -8.47 7.54
N LEU A 95 -17.32 -9.05 6.36
CA LEU A 95 -18.49 -9.70 5.76
C LEU A 95 -18.26 -11.22 5.70
N ARG A 96 -19.23 -12.01 6.11
CA ARG A 96 -19.16 -13.48 6.02
C ARG A 96 -20.53 -14.13 5.75
N PRO A 97 -20.60 -15.33 5.18
CA PRO A 97 -21.84 -16.09 5.07
C PRO A 97 -22.46 -16.36 6.45
N VAL A 98 -23.77 -16.17 6.59
CA VAL A 98 -24.52 -16.55 7.81
C VAL A 98 -24.43 -18.06 8.03
N ALA A 99 -24.55 -18.83 6.95
CA ALA A 99 -24.30 -20.27 6.96
C ALA A 99 -22.81 -20.55 6.70
N ALA A 100 -21.97 -20.49 7.74
CA ALA A 100 -20.51 -20.67 7.63
C ALA A 100 -20.07 -21.91 6.83
N ALA A 101 -20.81 -23.02 6.91
CA ALA A 101 -20.54 -24.25 6.13
C ALA A 101 -20.72 -24.10 4.60
N LYS A 102 -21.29 -22.99 4.13
CA LYS A 102 -21.40 -22.62 2.71
C LYS A 102 -20.31 -21.64 2.24
N GLY A 103 -19.43 -21.20 3.13
CA GLY A 103 -18.28 -20.38 2.77
C GLY A 103 -17.23 -21.16 1.98
N SER A 104 -16.46 -20.46 1.16
CA SER A 104 -15.37 -21.01 0.34
C SER A 104 -14.18 -21.55 1.14
N GLY A 105 -14.11 -21.20 2.44
CA GLY A 105 -12.93 -21.38 3.29
C GLY A 105 -11.81 -20.38 3.02
N VAL A 106 -12.06 -19.34 2.21
CA VAL A 106 -11.07 -18.32 1.82
C VAL A 106 -11.43 -16.97 2.41
N LEU A 107 -10.46 -16.38 3.13
CA LEU A 107 -10.51 -15.00 3.60
C LEU A 107 -9.85 -14.10 2.55
N LEU A 108 -10.58 -13.11 2.06
CA LEU A 108 -10.08 -12.05 1.19
C LEU A 108 -9.95 -10.75 1.99
N TYR A 109 -8.73 -10.29 2.19
CA TYR A 109 -8.43 -9.03 2.86
C TYR A 109 -8.21 -7.93 1.84
N ASP A 110 -9.00 -6.86 1.91
CA ASP A 110 -8.71 -5.61 1.19
C ASP A 110 -8.04 -4.63 2.15
N VAL A 111 -6.85 -4.17 1.77
CA VAL A 111 -6.15 -3.12 2.49
C VAL A 111 -6.83 -1.78 2.13
N PRO A 112 -7.49 -1.07 3.07
CA PRO A 112 -8.22 0.14 2.74
C PRO A 112 -7.31 1.24 2.21
N ASN A 113 -7.69 1.90 1.11
CA ASN A 113 -6.92 3.00 0.53
C ASN A 113 -7.33 4.32 1.19
N ARG A 114 -6.52 4.83 2.13
CA ARG A 114 -6.88 5.97 3.01
C ARG A 114 -8.20 5.71 3.76
N GLY A 115 -8.39 4.47 4.20
CA GLY A 115 -9.61 3.97 4.86
C GLY A 115 -10.81 3.71 3.93
N ASN A 116 -10.68 3.91 2.62
CA ASN A 116 -11.73 3.63 1.64
C ASN A 116 -11.68 2.19 1.12
N ASN A 117 -12.84 1.65 0.77
CA ASN A 117 -13.04 0.37 0.11
C ASN A 117 -12.94 0.54 -1.41
N LEU A 118 -11.89 -0.01 -2.02
CA LEU A 118 -11.77 -0.08 -3.48
C LEU A 118 -12.09 -1.49 -4.00
N LEU A 119 -12.10 -2.50 -3.14
CA LEU A 119 -12.40 -3.88 -3.52
C LEU A 119 -13.79 -4.04 -4.14
N PHE A 120 -14.85 -3.46 -3.57
CA PHE A 120 -16.19 -3.63 -4.14
C PHE A 120 -16.37 -2.88 -5.47
N MET A 121 -15.71 -1.74 -5.63
CA MET A 121 -15.71 -1.01 -6.90
C MET A 121 -15.05 -1.82 -8.02
N LEU A 122 -13.94 -2.51 -7.71
CA LEU A 122 -13.23 -3.36 -8.66
C LEU A 122 -13.87 -4.74 -8.87
N MET A 123 -14.33 -5.38 -7.80
CA MET A 123 -14.70 -6.80 -7.79
C MET A 123 -16.20 -7.06 -7.75
N ASN A 124 -17.04 -6.12 -7.32
CA ASN A 124 -18.51 -6.25 -7.32
C ASN A 124 -19.20 -5.23 -8.26
N LEU A 125 -18.44 -4.47 -9.05
CA LEU A 125 -18.92 -3.39 -9.91
C LEU A 125 -19.67 -2.28 -9.15
N GLY A 126 -19.32 -2.07 -7.87
CA GLY A 126 -19.87 -0.99 -7.05
C GLY A 126 -19.39 0.40 -7.49
N ASN A 127 -20.13 1.44 -7.11
CA ASN A 127 -19.84 2.84 -7.45
C ASN A 127 -19.43 3.69 -6.24
N SER A 128 -19.35 3.09 -5.04
CA SER A 128 -19.08 3.78 -3.77
C SER A 128 -17.74 3.37 -3.16
N PRO A 129 -16.89 4.33 -2.71
CA PRO A 129 -15.65 4.06 -1.99
C PRO A 129 -15.88 3.76 -0.49
N ALA A 130 -17.12 3.83 0.00
CA ALA A 130 -17.45 3.53 1.39
C ALA A 130 -17.44 2.02 1.68
N LEU A 131 -17.26 1.64 2.95
CA LEU A 131 -17.50 0.26 3.37
C LEU A 131 -18.98 -0.12 3.17
N PRO A 132 -19.28 -1.28 2.58
CA PRO A 132 -20.63 -1.60 2.11
C PRO A 132 -21.59 -1.89 3.28
N LYS A 133 -22.75 -1.22 3.31
CA LYS A 133 -23.79 -1.35 4.36
C LYS A 133 -25.18 -1.60 3.79
N ALA A 134 -25.63 -0.77 2.85
CA ALA A 134 -26.94 -0.85 2.22
C ALA A 134 -26.96 -1.92 1.11
N ALA A 135 -28.14 -2.42 0.74
CA ALA A 135 -28.27 -3.52 -0.23
C ALA A 135 -27.64 -3.18 -1.59
N GLU A 136 -27.71 -1.92 -1.99
CA GLU A 136 -27.16 -1.37 -3.22
C GLU A 136 -25.62 -1.36 -3.22
N ASP A 137 -25.00 -1.24 -2.03
CA ASP A 137 -23.53 -1.27 -1.90
C ASP A 137 -22.94 -2.63 -2.26
N ALA A 138 -23.73 -3.72 -2.27
CA ALA A 138 -23.27 -5.05 -2.62
C ALA A 138 -22.88 -5.19 -4.11
N GLY A 139 -23.29 -4.24 -4.96
CA GLY A 139 -23.10 -4.29 -6.41
C GLY A 139 -23.77 -5.54 -7.00
N ASP A 140 -23.08 -6.23 -7.91
CA ASP A 140 -23.56 -7.49 -8.48
C ASP A 140 -23.38 -8.72 -7.56
N GLY A 141 -22.78 -8.55 -6.38
CA GLY A 141 -22.61 -9.61 -5.40
C GLY A 141 -21.56 -10.68 -5.73
N TYR A 142 -20.63 -10.47 -6.68
CA TYR A 142 -19.64 -11.47 -7.11
C TYR A 142 -18.89 -12.15 -5.96
N LEU A 143 -18.22 -11.39 -5.07
CA LEU A 143 -17.41 -12.00 -4.00
C LEU A 143 -18.25 -12.82 -2.98
N MET A 144 -19.54 -12.50 -2.86
CA MET A 144 -20.46 -13.20 -1.95
C MET A 144 -21.05 -14.45 -2.59
N LYS A 145 -21.29 -14.43 -3.92
CA LYS A 145 -21.63 -15.62 -4.71
C LYS A 145 -20.49 -16.64 -4.71
N GLU A 146 -19.24 -16.19 -4.70
CA GLU A 146 -18.04 -17.03 -4.58
C GLU A 146 -17.74 -17.45 -3.12
N GLY A 147 -18.50 -16.98 -2.14
CA GLY A 147 -18.42 -17.43 -0.74
C GLY A 147 -17.19 -16.96 0.03
N TYR A 148 -16.57 -15.83 -0.33
CA TYR A 148 -15.45 -15.27 0.44
C TYR A 148 -15.90 -14.75 1.82
N THR A 149 -15.05 -14.91 2.83
CA THR A 149 -15.07 -14.04 4.02
C THR A 149 -14.24 -12.81 3.68
N ILE A 150 -14.82 -11.62 3.71
CA ILE A 150 -14.18 -10.38 3.26
C ILE A 150 -13.84 -9.52 4.47
N VAL A 151 -12.61 -9.02 4.57
CA VAL A 151 -12.12 -8.29 5.74
C VAL A 151 -11.43 -6.99 5.32
N TRP A 152 -11.68 -5.93 6.06
CA TRP A 152 -10.96 -4.66 6.02
C TRP A 152 -10.50 -4.31 7.45
N SER A 153 -9.34 -3.67 7.59
CA SER A 153 -8.94 -3.04 8.85
C SER A 153 -8.11 -1.79 8.64
N GLY A 154 -8.11 -0.90 9.63
CA GLY A 154 -7.23 0.26 9.61
C GLY A 154 -5.74 -0.12 9.65
N TRP A 155 -4.93 0.63 8.93
CA TRP A 155 -3.46 0.50 8.96
C TRP A 155 -2.74 1.85 8.92
N GLN A 156 -3.50 2.96 8.82
CA GLN A 156 -3.00 4.32 8.77
C GLN A 156 -3.56 5.12 9.94
N THR A 157 -2.77 6.10 10.37
CA THR A 157 -3.14 7.14 11.34
C THR A 157 -3.51 8.43 10.62
N HIS A 158 -3.99 9.43 11.37
CA HIS A 158 -4.29 10.78 10.87
C HIS A 158 -5.34 10.82 9.74
N LEU A 159 -6.17 9.78 9.63
CA LEU A 159 -7.38 9.77 8.80
C LEU A 159 -8.57 10.37 9.57
N PRO A 160 -9.60 10.89 8.89
CA PRO A 160 -10.85 11.32 9.52
C PRO A 160 -11.57 10.17 10.23
N ASP A 161 -12.39 10.48 11.24
CA ASP A 161 -13.16 9.51 12.05
C ASP A 161 -14.16 8.66 11.23
N THR A 162 -14.45 9.03 9.98
CA THR A 162 -15.32 8.27 9.07
C THR A 162 -14.58 7.18 8.29
N ALA A 163 -13.27 7.04 8.46
CA ALA A 163 -12.40 6.12 7.74
C ALA A 163 -11.78 5.09 8.72
N LEU A 164 -11.63 3.83 8.30
CA LEU A 164 -11.04 2.78 9.14
C LEU A 164 -9.65 3.17 9.65
N ASN A 165 -9.52 3.34 10.96
CA ASN A 165 -8.35 3.94 11.59
C ASN A 165 -7.47 2.92 12.33
N LEU A 166 -6.19 3.27 12.46
CA LEU A 166 -5.23 2.58 13.32
C LEU A 166 -4.91 3.48 14.52
N SER A 167 -5.20 3.00 15.73
CA SER A 167 -4.86 3.68 16.98
C SER A 167 -3.52 3.19 17.52
N VAL A 168 -2.49 4.04 17.45
CA VAL A 168 -1.12 3.80 17.96
C VAL A 168 -0.71 4.89 18.93
N PRO A 169 0.28 4.65 19.82
CA PRO A 169 0.80 5.69 20.69
C PRO A 169 1.49 6.81 19.91
N THR A 170 1.09 8.06 20.19
CA THR A 170 1.85 9.25 19.83
C THR A 170 3.09 9.37 20.71
N LEU A 171 4.22 9.75 20.11
CA LEU A 171 5.51 9.89 20.78
C LEU A 171 5.85 11.39 20.93
N PRO A 172 5.33 12.10 21.95
CA PRO A 172 5.40 13.55 22.03
C PRO A 172 6.84 14.10 22.09
N ASP A 173 7.73 13.35 22.75
CA ASP A 173 9.15 13.72 22.92
C ASP A 173 10.02 13.38 21.69
N VAL A 174 9.48 12.62 20.72
CA VAL A 174 10.19 12.32 19.47
C VAL A 174 10.06 13.51 18.52
N THR A 175 11.18 14.20 18.35
CA THR A 175 11.34 15.34 17.45
C THR A 175 12.28 15.02 16.28
N GLY A 176 12.25 15.88 15.26
CA GLY A 176 13.15 15.84 14.12
C GLY A 176 12.65 16.76 13.00
N VAL A 177 13.35 16.79 11.87
CA VAL A 177 12.87 17.52 10.69
C VAL A 177 11.78 16.72 9.99
N SER A 178 10.65 17.36 9.68
CA SER A 178 9.64 16.87 8.75
C SER A 178 9.60 17.78 7.51
N ARG A 179 8.98 17.29 6.45
CA ARG A 179 8.83 17.96 5.15
C ARG A 179 7.40 17.81 4.67
N GLU A 180 6.83 18.91 4.19
CA GLU A 180 5.62 18.91 3.38
C GLU A 180 5.95 19.45 1.98
N GLU A 181 5.29 18.89 0.97
CA GLU A 181 5.24 19.45 -0.38
C GLU A 181 3.78 19.73 -0.73
N PHE A 182 3.52 20.89 -1.34
CA PHE A 182 2.21 21.38 -1.74
C PHE A 182 2.23 21.87 -3.18
N VAL A 183 1.34 21.32 -4.00
CA VAL A 183 0.84 21.96 -5.22
C VAL A 183 -0.61 22.31 -4.96
N PHE A 184 -0.96 23.60 -5.07
CA PHE A 184 -2.31 24.06 -4.73
C PHE A 184 -3.31 23.97 -5.89
N ASP A 185 -2.82 23.72 -7.12
CA ASP A 185 -3.59 23.72 -8.39
C ASP A 185 -4.36 25.02 -8.66
N LYS A 186 -3.89 26.12 -8.09
CA LYS A 186 -4.53 27.44 -8.11
C LYS A 186 -3.56 28.56 -7.77
N VAL A 187 -3.92 29.80 -8.11
CA VAL A 187 -3.01 30.97 -8.12
C VAL A 187 -3.34 32.03 -7.08
N GLU A 188 -4.15 31.73 -6.06
CA GLU A 188 -4.44 32.69 -4.99
C GLU A 188 -3.16 33.22 -4.31
N PRO A 189 -3.10 34.52 -3.96
CA PRO A 189 -1.95 35.13 -3.28
C PRO A 189 -1.62 34.50 -1.92
N VAL A 190 -2.60 33.85 -1.29
CA VAL A 190 -2.47 33.17 0.01
C VAL A 190 -3.10 31.79 -0.09
N SER A 191 -2.43 30.77 0.45
CA SER A 191 -2.94 29.41 0.56
C SER A 191 -2.60 28.80 1.93
N ILE A 192 -3.48 27.93 2.45
CA ILE A 192 -3.26 27.24 3.72
C ILE A 192 -2.73 25.84 3.47
N GLY A 193 -1.53 25.56 3.97
CA GLY A 193 -0.94 24.23 4.00
C GLY A 193 -1.24 23.55 5.34
N LYS A 194 -1.60 22.26 5.30
CA LYS A 194 -1.74 21.42 6.50
C LYS A 194 -0.45 20.62 6.71
N LEU A 195 0.01 20.56 7.96
CA LEU A 195 1.17 19.77 8.38
C LEU A 195 0.68 18.42 8.91
N THR A 196 1.24 17.33 8.40
CA THR A 196 0.88 15.96 8.81
C THR A 196 1.25 15.71 10.28
N TYR A 197 2.38 16.27 10.71
CA TYR A 197 2.85 16.21 12.10
C TYR A 197 2.93 17.62 12.69
N PRO A 198 2.52 17.83 13.96
CA PRO A 198 2.63 19.13 14.61
C PRO A 198 4.06 19.66 14.64
N ALA A 199 4.23 20.95 14.35
CA ALA A 199 5.47 21.66 14.57
C ALA A 199 5.88 21.58 16.06
N ALA A 200 7.14 21.24 16.29
CA ALA A 200 7.75 21.21 17.62
C ALA A 200 7.94 22.63 18.17
N ASP A 201 8.25 23.57 17.28
CA ASP A 201 8.54 24.97 17.54
C ASP A 201 7.90 25.83 16.44
N LEU A 202 7.34 26.99 16.82
CA LEU A 202 6.68 27.93 15.91
C LEU A 202 7.57 29.12 15.53
N ASP A 203 8.84 29.13 15.96
CA ASP A 203 9.85 30.08 15.49
C ASP A 203 10.09 29.90 13.97
N PRO A 204 9.75 30.91 13.12
CA PRO A 204 9.96 30.83 11.68
C PRO A 204 11.43 30.68 11.29
N ALA A 205 12.39 31.11 12.13
CA ALA A 205 13.81 30.96 11.85
C ALA A 205 14.31 29.51 11.87
N LYS A 206 13.50 28.57 12.40
CA LYS A 206 13.80 27.13 12.46
C LYS A 206 13.17 26.33 11.32
N ALA A 207 12.35 26.96 10.49
CA ALA A 207 11.73 26.35 9.32
C ALA A 207 12.17 27.05 8.03
N LYS A 208 11.95 26.39 6.90
CA LYS A 208 12.33 26.88 5.58
C LYS A 208 11.21 26.60 4.59
N LEU A 209 10.77 27.66 3.91
CA LEU A 209 9.89 27.59 2.74
C LEU A 209 10.72 27.82 1.48
N THR A 210 10.55 26.96 0.48
CA THR A 210 11.10 27.15 -0.87
C THR A 210 10.03 26.89 -1.93
N VAL A 211 10.28 27.37 -3.15
CA VAL A 211 9.42 27.15 -4.30
C VAL A 211 10.24 26.83 -5.55
N ARG A 212 9.67 26.03 -6.45
CA ARG A 212 10.18 25.70 -7.79
C ARG A 212 8.99 25.46 -8.73
N LEU A 213 9.12 25.70 -10.04
CA LEU A 213 8.02 25.43 -10.99
C LEU A 213 8.02 23.95 -11.41
N LYS A 214 9.19 23.33 -11.47
CA LYS A 214 9.36 21.91 -11.86
C LYS A 214 10.20 21.13 -10.84
N PRO A 215 10.05 19.80 -10.74
CA PRO A 215 10.78 19.00 -9.74
C PRO A 215 12.30 19.08 -9.89
N GLU A 216 12.83 19.20 -11.12
CA GLU A 216 14.26 19.30 -11.44
C GLU A 216 14.88 20.70 -11.23
N GLU A 217 14.06 21.72 -10.97
CA GLU A 217 14.55 23.09 -10.78
C GLU A 217 15.13 23.33 -9.38
N PRO A 218 16.17 24.18 -9.25
CA PRO A 218 16.70 24.55 -7.94
C PRO A 218 15.65 25.19 -7.03
N ARG A 219 15.52 24.65 -5.82
CA ARG A 219 14.70 25.23 -4.74
C ARG A 219 15.08 26.69 -4.47
N SER A 220 14.11 27.59 -4.58
CA SER A 220 14.35 29.03 -4.44
C SER A 220 13.56 29.63 -3.26
N THR A 221 14.11 30.67 -2.64
CA THR A 221 13.38 31.55 -1.69
C THR A 221 13.37 32.95 -2.31
N VAL A 222 12.35 33.22 -3.13
CA VAL A 222 12.24 34.47 -3.90
C VAL A 222 11.54 35.59 -3.11
N PRO A 223 11.74 36.87 -3.48
CA PRO A 223 10.98 37.97 -2.89
C PRO A 223 9.46 37.75 -2.99
N GLY A 224 8.75 37.99 -1.89
CA GLY A 224 7.30 37.74 -1.78
C GLY A 224 6.92 36.31 -1.37
N LEU A 225 7.88 35.37 -1.27
CA LEU A 225 7.64 34.05 -0.69
C LEU A 225 7.75 34.16 0.83
N THR A 226 6.63 34.10 1.54
CA THR A 226 6.60 34.13 3.01
C THR A 226 5.68 33.06 3.56
N PHE A 227 5.91 32.66 4.80
CA PHE A 227 4.96 31.84 5.56
C PHE A 227 4.71 32.40 6.95
N LYS A 228 3.61 31.96 7.54
CA LYS A 228 3.24 32.19 8.93
C LYS A 228 2.60 30.93 9.49
N TYR A 229 3.05 30.46 10.65
CA TYR A 229 2.31 29.43 11.39
C TYR A 229 0.98 30.01 11.88
N LEU A 230 -0.12 29.35 11.55
CA LEU A 230 -1.44 29.64 12.11
C LEU A 230 -1.69 28.79 13.36
N SER A 231 -1.18 27.57 13.35
CA SER A 231 -1.19 26.62 14.47
C SER A 231 0.01 25.67 14.34
N PRO A 232 0.24 24.76 15.30
CA PRO A 232 1.21 23.68 15.11
C PRO A 232 0.93 22.78 13.91
N THR A 233 -0.29 22.74 13.36
CA THR A 233 -0.67 21.86 12.25
C THR A 233 -1.04 22.59 10.96
N GLU A 234 -0.96 23.93 10.93
CA GLU A 234 -1.36 24.73 9.77
C GLU A 234 -0.42 25.92 9.54
N LEU A 235 -0.01 26.13 8.29
CA LEU A 235 0.70 27.32 7.85
C LEU A 235 -0.09 28.08 6.78
N GLU A 236 0.03 29.39 6.81
CA GLU A 236 -0.34 30.31 5.74
C GLU A 236 0.90 30.54 4.86
N ILE A 237 0.77 30.32 3.55
CA ILE A 237 1.81 30.57 2.54
C ILE A 237 1.37 31.74 1.68
N THR A 238 2.24 32.75 1.54
CA THR A 238 2.10 33.83 0.56
C THR A 238 2.79 33.43 -0.73
N ARG A 239 2.05 33.45 -1.84
CA ARG A 239 2.52 33.11 -3.19
C ARG A 239 3.18 34.33 -3.85
N PRO A 240 4.45 34.22 -4.32
CA PRO A 240 5.06 35.20 -5.22
C PRO A 240 4.27 35.41 -6.52
N ASN A 241 4.28 36.64 -7.02
CA ASN A 241 3.74 36.96 -8.34
C ASN A 241 4.47 36.19 -9.45
N GLY A 242 3.73 35.76 -10.47
CA GLY A 242 4.30 35.10 -11.67
C GLY A 242 4.50 33.58 -11.56
N LEU A 243 4.15 32.95 -10.43
CA LEU A 243 4.12 31.50 -10.29
C LEU A 243 2.77 30.92 -10.74
N ASP A 244 2.79 29.87 -11.57
CA ASP A 244 1.58 29.19 -12.04
C ASP A 244 0.90 28.29 -10.99
N ALA A 245 -0.25 27.73 -11.35
CA ALA A 245 -1.05 26.86 -10.50
C ALA A 245 -0.30 25.59 -10.03
N GLY A 246 0.65 25.09 -10.82
CA GLY A 246 1.46 23.91 -10.57
C GLY A 246 2.72 24.15 -9.75
N ALA A 247 3.05 25.40 -9.40
CA ALA A 247 4.23 25.72 -8.60
C ALA A 247 4.31 24.88 -7.29
N ILE A 248 5.47 24.28 -7.06
CA ILE A 248 5.73 23.31 -6.00
C ILE A 248 6.30 24.05 -4.80
N PHE A 249 5.50 24.18 -3.73
CA PHE A 249 5.93 24.76 -2.45
C PHE A 249 6.42 23.66 -1.52
N GLU A 250 7.61 23.84 -0.97
CA GLU A 250 8.23 22.87 -0.07
C GLU A 250 8.55 23.53 1.27
N PHE A 251 8.05 22.92 2.34
CA PHE A 251 8.19 23.39 3.71
C PHE A 251 8.90 22.35 4.59
N THR A 252 10.10 22.66 5.06
CA THR A 252 10.86 21.83 6.02
C THR A 252 10.88 22.49 7.38
N TYR A 253 10.52 21.75 8.43
CA TYR A 253 10.29 22.31 9.77
C TYR A 253 10.59 21.27 10.86
N PRO A 254 10.89 21.70 12.10
CA PRO A 254 11.00 20.78 13.24
C PRO A 254 9.59 20.29 13.62
N ALA A 255 9.35 18.99 13.49
CA ALA A 255 8.11 18.34 13.91
C ALA A 255 8.29 17.57 15.23
N LYS A 256 7.17 17.25 15.88
CA LYS A 256 7.07 16.40 17.07
C LYS A 256 5.88 15.45 16.98
N GLY A 257 5.76 14.53 17.94
CA GLY A 257 4.61 13.63 18.00
C GLY A 257 4.64 12.59 16.88
N ALA A 258 5.82 12.05 16.58
CA ALA A 258 5.93 10.91 15.66
C ALA A 258 5.05 9.75 16.15
N VAL A 259 4.64 8.87 15.25
CA VAL A 259 3.95 7.62 15.57
C VAL A 259 4.73 6.44 14.97
N PRO A 260 4.77 5.27 15.63
CA PRO A 260 5.39 4.07 15.07
C PRO A 260 4.47 3.44 14.00
N ALA A 261 4.29 4.14 12.87
CA ALA A 261 3.30 3.80 11.83
C ALA A 261 3.52 2.43 11.18
N GLY A 262 4.74 1.86 11.26
CA GLY A 262 5.00 0.47 10.87
C GLY A 262 4.15 -0.56 11.62
N LEU A 263 3.57 -0.21 12.79
CA LEU A 263 2.57 -1.03 13.47
C LEU A 263 1.34 -1.36 12.62
N GLY A 264 1.01 -0.59 11.58
CA GLY A 264 -0.08 -0.92 10.65
C GLY A 264 0.15 -2.24 9.88
N MET A 265 1.41 -2.55 9.57
CA MET A 265 1.78 -3.85 8.96
C MET A 265 1.72 -4.99 9.98
N ILE A 266 2.08 -4.74 11.24
CA ILE A 266 1.93 -5.71 12.34
C ILE A 266 0.43 -5.98 12.59
N ALA A 267 -0.40 -4.93 12.68
CA ALA A 267 -1.84 -5.04 12.86
C ALA A 267 -2.48 -5.93 11.79
N THR A 268 -2.17 -5.67 10.52
CA THR A 268 -2.61 -6.51 9.39
C THR A 268 -2.14 -7.96 9.54
N SER A 269 -0.84 -8.15 9.79
CA SER A 269 -0.22 -9.47 9.91
C SER A 269 -0.89 -10.33 11.00
N ASP A 270 -1.03 -9.77 12.19
CA ASP A 270 -1.52 -10.50 13.37
C ASP A 270 -3.04 -10.69 13.30
N LEU A 271 -3.79 -9.70 12.78
CA LEU A 271 -5.23 -9.81 12.56
C LEU A 271 -5.55 -10.95 11.59
N ILE A 272 -4.82 -11.05 10.48
CA ILE A 272 -5.07 -12.10 9.49
C ILE A 272 -4.59 -13.47 10.00
N SER A 273 -3.49 -13.54 10.77
CA SER A 273 -3.11 -14.79 11.46
C SER A 273 -4.20 -15.27 12.42
N TYR A 274 -4.75 -14.35 13.22
CA TYR A 274 -5.85 -14.61 14.15
C TYR A 274 -7.15 -15.03 13.44
N LEU A 275 -7.56 -14.32 12.38
CA LEU A 275 -8.77 -14.65 11.61
C LEU A 275 -8.59 -15.91 10.73
N ARG A 276 -7.36 -16.33 10.44
CA ARG A 276 -7.04 -17.65 9.88
C ARG A 276 -7.20 -18.76 10.92
N GLY A 277 -7.07 -18.45 12.21
CA GLY A 277 -7.11 -19.42 13.30
C GLY A 277 -5.73 -19.99 13.66
N ASN A 278 -4.64 -19.28 13.33
CA ASN A 278 -3.31 -19.66 13.81
C ASN A 278 -3.23 -19.50 15.35
N PRO A 279 -2.48 -20.38 16.05
CA PRO A 279 -2.28 -20.26 17.49
C PRO A 279 -1.31 -19.10 17.81
N GLY A 280 -1.46 -18.46 18.97
CA GLY A 280 -0.54 -17.38 19.42
C GLY A 280 -1.26 -16.20 20.06
N HIS A 281 -2.53 -16.03 19.71
CA HIS A 281 -3.40 -14.94 20.15
C HIS A 281 -4.19 -15.29 21.43
N ASP A 282 -4.49 -14.27 22.24
CA ASP A 282 -5.26 -14.47 23.50
C ASP A 282 -6.77 -14.35 23.29
N ALA A 283 -7.19 -13.64 22.24
CA ALA A 283 -8.60 -13.45 21.89
C ALA A 283 -9.26 -14.79 21.48
N ALA A 284 -10.50 -15.01 21.90
CA ALA A 284 -11.29 -16.15 21.44
C ALA A 284 -11.52 -16.05 19.91
N PRO A 285 -11.50 -17.15 19.13
CA PRO A 285 -11.59 -17.08 17.67
C PRO A 285 -12.87 -16.39 17.16
N ALA A 286 -12.71 -15.33 16.36
CA ALA A 286 -13.84 -14.62 15.73
C ALA A 286 -14.39 -15.33 14.48
N THR A 287 -13.63 -16.26 13.90
CA THR A 287 -13.90 -16.98 12.65
C THR A 287 -13.70 -18.48 12.83
N THR A 288 -14.29 -19.28 11.93
CA THR A 288 -14.05 -20.73 11.83
C THR A 288 -13.99 -21.12 10.35
N GLY A 289 -13.31 -22.22 10.03
CA GLY A 289 -13.28 -22.77 8.67
C GLY A 289 -12.46 -21.99 7.63
N ILE A 290 -11.74 -20.93 8.02
CA ILE A 290 -10.75 -20.29 7.16
C ILE A 290 -9.57 -21.25 6.98
N THR A 291 -9.23 -21.54 5.74
CA THR A 291 -8.12 -22.42 5.36
C THR A 291 -7.05 -21.66 4.58
N HIS A 292 -7.49 -20.68 3.77
CA HIS A 292 -6.63 -19.88 2.91
C HIS A 292 -6.90 -18.38 3.06
N THR A 293 -5.86 -17.59 2.86
CA THR A 293 -5.88 -16.13 3.02
C THR A 293 -5.27 -15.44 1.80
N ILE A 294 -5.99 -14.46 1.24
CA ILE A 294 -5.56 -13.67 0.09
C ILE A 294 -5.60 -12.19 0.46
N GLY A 295 -4.47 -11.49 0.30
CA GLY A 295 -4.41 -10.03 0.40
C GLY A 295 -4.57 -9.38 -0.97
N LEU A 296 -5.46 -8.41 -1.11
CA LEU A 296 -5.59 -7.56 -2.29
C LEU A 296 -5.38 -6.09 -1.89
N GLY A 297 -4.70 -5.34 -2.75
CA GLY A 297 -4.45 -3.92 -2.51
C GLY A 297 -4.38 -3.13 -3.81
N ILE A 298 -4.98 -1.95 -3.83
CA ILE A 298 -5.21 -1.15 -5.04
C ILE A 298 -4.51 0.21 -4.86
N SER A 299 -3.53 0.50 -5.71
CA SER A 299 -2.75 1.74 -5.71
C SER A 299 -1.91 1.89 -4.44
N GLN A 300 -2.33 2.74 -3.49
CA GLN A 300 -1.65 2.86 -2.19
C GLN A 300 -1.62 1.52 -1.44
N SER A 301 -2.72 0.78 -1.44
CA SER A 301 -2.78 -0.51 -0.76
C SER A 301 -1.98 -1.61 -1.47
N GLY A 302 -1.84 -1.53 -2.79
CA GLY A 302 -0.94 -2.42 -3.55
C GLY A 302 0.52 -2.20 -3.18
N ARG A 303 0.91 -0.93 -2.97
CA ARG A 303 2.23 -0.56 -2.43
C ARG A 303 2.42 -1.05 -0.99
N PHE A 304 1.39 -0.96 -0.13
CA PHE A 304 1.45 -1.46 1.24
C PHE A 304 1.67 -2.98 1.29
N LEU A 305 0.97 -3.77 0.47
CA LEU A 305 1.20 -5.22 0.40
C LEU A 305 2.64 -5.56 0.00
N ARG A 306 3.22 -4.82 -0.94
CA ARG A 306 4.63 -4.97 -1.33
C ARG A 306 5.58 -4.63 -0.18
N ASP A 307 5.27 -3.58 0.59
CA ASP A 307 6.06 -3.13 1.73
C ASP A 307 6.00 -4.12 2.91
N LEU A 308 4.80 -4.65 3.20
CA LEU A 308 4.56 -5.69 4.20
C LEU A 308 5.35 -6.98 3.88
N ILE A 309 5.33 -7.42 2.62
CA ILE A 309 6.11 -8.59 2.18
C ILE A 309 7.62 -8.29 2.25
N HIS A 310 8.06 -7.11 1.80
CA HIS A 310 9.46 -6.68 1.85
C HIS A 310 10.03 -6.63 3.27
N HIS A 311 9.24 -6.17 4.25
CA HIS A 311 9.61 -6.18 5.67
C HIS A 311 9.54 -7.58 6.33
N GLY A 312 9.16 -8.63 5.58
CA GLY A 312 9.03 -10.00 6.09
C GLY A 312 7.78 -10.22 6.95
N LEU A 313 6.79 -9.34 6.86
CA LEU A 313 5.59 -9.35 7.69
C LEU A 313 4.42 -10.13 7.04
N ASN A 314 4.73 -11.01 6.08
CA ASN A 314 3.85 -12.15 5.75
C ASN A 314 4.04 -13.35 6.72
N ALA A 315 4.80 -13.12 7.80
CA ALA A 315 4.99 -14.01 8.93
C ALA A 315 4.42 -13.37 10.19
N ASP A 316 3.67 -14.14 10.98
CA ASP A 316 3.25 -13.74 12.32
C ASP A 316 4.40 -13.84 13.34
N GLU A 317 4.13 -13.61 14.63
CA GLU A 317 5.12 -13.66 15.71
C GLU A 317 5.75 -15.04 15.93
N ARG A 318 5.12 -16.10 15.41
CA ARG A 318 5.57 -17.49 15.51
C ARG A 318 6.21 -17.98 14.21
N GLY A 319 6.26 -17.14 13.17
CA GLY A 319 6.73 -17.49 11.84
C GLY A 319 5.69 -18.20 10.97
N ALA A 320 4.42 -18.26 11.37
CA ALA A 320 3.38 -18.85 10.52
C ALA A 320 2.98 -17.90 9.39
N ARG A 321 2.68 -18.47 8.22
CA ARG A 321 2.34 -17.72 7.00
C ARG A 321 0.98 -17.03 7.14
N VAL A 322 0.97 -15.72 6.94
CA VAL A 322 -0.22 -14.86 7.06
C VAL A 322 -1.09 -14.94 5.82
N PHE A 323 -0.56 -14.63 4.64
CA PHE A 323 -1.23 -14.73 3.33
C PHE A 323 -0.64 -15.87 2.49
N ASP A 324 -1.51 -16.68 1.86
CA ASP A 324 -1.11 -17.66 0.86
C ASP A 324 -1.02 -17.05 -0.55
N GLY A 325 -1.80 -15.99 -0.80
CA GLY A 325 -1.83 -15.23 -2.04
C GLY A 325 -1.82 -13.72 -1.80
N ALA A 326 -1.15 -12.96 -2.67
CA ALA A 326 -1.14 -11.50 -2.64
C ALA A 326 -1.33 -10.92 -4.06
N ILE A 327 -2.24 -9.95 -4.19
CA ILE A 327 -2.51 -9.22 -5.44
C ILE A 327 -2.25 -7.73 -5.24
N PRO A 328 -1.00 -7.26 -5.43
CA PRO A 328 -0.72 -5.85 -5.63
C PRO A 328 -1.26 -5.41 -7.00
N HIS A 329 -2.27 -4.54 -6.99
CA HIS A 329 -2.81 -3.89 -8.17
C HIS A 329 -2.34 -2.43 -8.23
N ILE A 330 -1.92 -2.00 -9.42
CA ILE A 330 -1.53 -0.63 -9.80
C ILE A 330 -0.53 0.03 -8.84
N ALA A 331 0.39 -0.78 -8.34
CA ALA A 331 1.44 -0.33 -7.44
C ALA A 331 2.65 0.22 -8.22
N GLY A 332 2.96 -0.38 -9.38
CA GLY A 332 4.26 -0.30 -10.04
C GLY A 332 5.39 -0.75 -9.13
N SER A 333 6.59 -0.17 -9.31
CA SER A 333 7.79 -0.56 -8.55
C SER A 333 7.77 -0.12 -7.07
N ARG A 334 6.77 0.66 -6.66
CA ARG A 334 6.73 1.39 -5.38
C ARG A 334 6.47 0.49 -4.17
N LYS A 335 6.94 0.94 -3.00
CA LYS A 335 6.52 0.54 -1.65
C LYS A 335 5.86 1.75 -0.96
N THR A 336 5.76 1.80 0.38
CA THR A 336 5.11 2.90 1.10
C THR A 336 6.03 3.67 2.03
N PHE A 337 5.69 4.93 2.32
CA PHE A 337 6.34 5.73 3.35
C PHE A 337 5.73 5.42 4.74
N THR A 338 5.70 4.13 5.11
CA THR A 338 4.96 3.64 6.30
C THR A 338 5.86 3.42 7.51
N ASN A 339 7.03 2.81 7.34
CA ASN A 339 7.91 2.44 8.45
C ASN A 339 9.09 3.41 8.61
N PHE A 340 8.79 4.67 8.91
CA PHE A 340 9.75 5.77 9.00
C PHE A 340 9.34 6.75 10.11
N ARG A 341 10.30 7.54 10.64
CA ARG A 341 9.95 8.67 11.50
C ARG A 341 9.20 9.71 10.66
N PHE A 342 8.11 10.23 11.22
CA PHE A 342 7.18 11.12 10.51
C PHE A 342 6.65 10.51 9.20
N ALA A 343 6.37 9.20 9.20
CA ALA A 343 5.77 8.47 8.10
C ALA A 343 4.50 9.15 7.57
N GLN A 344 4.41 9.29 6.24
CA GLN A 344 3.25 9.83 5.53
C GLN A 344 2.82 8.85 4.43
N PRO A 345 2.23 7.68 4.77
CA PRO A 345 1.81 6.66 3.79
C PRO A 345 0.79 7.16 2.75
N GLY A 346 0.17 8.33 3.00
CA GLY A 346 -0.63 9.09 2.05
C GLY A 346 0.11 9.48 0.75
N ARG A 347 1.41 9.79 0.86
CA ARG A 347 2.23 10.36 -0.22
C ARG A 347 2.69 9.35 -1.27
N TYR A 348 3.01 9.86 -2.45
CA TYR A 348 3.54 9.09 -3.57
C TYR A 348 4.09 10.00 -4.66
N SER A 349 5.29 9.71 -5.14
CA SER A 349 5.85 10.37 -6.32
C SER A 349 4.91 10.26 -7.52
N ARG A 350 4.73 11.40 -8.18
CA ARG A 350 4.06 11.61 -9.47
C ARG A 350 5.06 12.28 -10.41
N GLN A 351 4.76 12.40 -11.70
CA GLN A 351 5.65 13.08 -12.65
C GLN A 351 6.08 14.49 -12.20
N HIS A 352 5.19 15.26 -11.55
CA HIS A 352 5.48 16.64 -11.15
C HIS A 352 5.96 16.82 -9.69
N GLU A 353 5.55 15.95 -8.76
CA GLU A 353 5.64 16.19 -7.31
C GLU A 353 5.96 14.91 -6.51
N ASP A 354 6.28 15.07 -5.22
CA ASP A 354 6.50 14.00 -4.22
C ASP A 354 7.70 13.05 -4.51
N HIS A 355 8.59 13.38 -5.46
CA HIS A 355 9.81 12.64 -5.84
C HIS A 355 10.80 12.34 -4.70
N ASP A 356 10.72 13.09 -3.61
CA ASP A 356 11.75 13.17 -2.57
C ASP A 356 11.29 12.56 -1.23
N PHE A 357 10.17 11.83 -1.25
CA PHE A 357 9.68 11.08 -0.09
C PHE A 357 10.13 9.60 -0.16
N PRO A 358 10.37 8.95 1.00
CA PRO A 358 10.75 7.54 1.05
C PRO A 358 9.65 6.58 0.55
N GLY A 359 10.01 5.29 0.48
CA GLY A 359 9.12 4.21 0.01
C GLY A 359 9.23 3.94 -1.49
N ASP A 360 10.02 4.71 -2.23
CA ASP A 360 10.17 4.59 -3.69
C ASP A 360 11.63 4.35 -4.11
N GLN A 361 12.26 3.34 -3.50
CA GLN A 361 13.67 2.97 -3.71
C GLN A 361 13.81 1.45 -3.80
N PHE A 362 14.99 0.96 -4.25
CA PHE A 362 15.31 -0.47 -4.35
C PHE A 362 14.99 -1.24 -3.04
N PRO A 363 14.56 -2.51 -3.08
CA PRO A 363 14.28 -3.34 -4.25
C PRO A 363 12.92 -3.02 -4.92
N PHE A 364 12.88 -3.15 -6.24
CA PHE A 364 11.73 -2.84 -7.09
C PHE A 364 10.93 -4.08 -7.56
N THR A 365 11.61 -5.20 -7.72
CA THR A 365 11.07 -6.44 -8.31
C THR A 365 11.03 -7.58 -7.28
N TYR A 366 10.42 -8.70 -7.68
CA TYR A 366 10.35 -9.94 -6.91
C TYR A 366 11.50 -10.91 -7.21
N ALA A 367 12.19 -10.73 -8.33
CA ALA A 367 13.41 -11.47 -8.63
C ALA A 367 14.59 -10.89 -7.85
N GLU A 368 15.51 -11.75 -7.40
CA GLU A 368 16.77 -11.29 -6.79
C GLU A 368 17.61 -10.54 -7.82
N SER A 369 18.09 -9.35 -7.45
CA SER A 369 18.88 -8.48 -8.31
C SER A 369 19.87 -7.65 -7.49
N THR A 370 20.81 -6.98 -8.16
CA THR A 370 21.72 -6.00 -7.55
C THR A 370 21.54 -4.66 -8.23
N ASP A 371 21.41 -3.61 -7.43
CA ASP A 371 21.43 -2.23 -7.90
C ASP A 371 22.88 -1.71 -7.93
N PRO A 372 23.44 -1.40 -9.11
CA PRO A 372 24.79 -0.85 -9.22
C PRO A 372 24.88 0.62 -8.75
N LEU A 373 23.75 1.32 -8.56
CA LEU A 373 23.74 2.73 -8.17
C LEU A 373 23.84 2.92 -6.64
N SER A 374 23.18 2.07 -5.84
CA SER A 374 23.29 2.05 -4.37
C SER A 374 24.21 0.94 -3.83
N GLY A 375 24.55 -0.06 -4.63
CA GLY A 375 25.31 -1.25 -4.22
C GLY A 375 24.48 -2.28 -3.42
N GLN A 376 23.17 -2.09 -3.30
CA GLN A 376 22.29 -3.02 -2.59
C GLN A 376 21.94 -4.24 -3.47
N SER A 377 21.74 -5.39 -2.82
CA SER A 377 21.24 -6.62 -3.47
C SER A 377 20.01 -7.12 -2.71
N GLY A 378 19.04 -7.67 -3.44
CA GLY A 378 17.81 -8.17 -2.86
C GLY A 378 16.63 -8.19 -3.84
N SER A 379 15.45 -8.45 -3.28
CA SER A 379 14.14 -8.39 -3.90
C SER A 379 13.08 -7.99 -2.88
N VAL A 380 11.84 -7.77 -3.33
CA VAL A 380 10.67 -7.67 -2.44
C VAL A 380 10.44 -8.97 -1.66
N LEU A 381 10.98 -10.11 -2.12
CA LEU A 381 10.79 -11.42 -1.48
C LEU A 381 11.89 -11.82 -0.49
N SER A 382 13.05 -11.17 -0.45
CA SER A 382 14.22 -11.69 0.29
C SER A 382 13.93 -12.03 1.76
N ALA A 383 13.13 -11.20 2.45
CA ALA A 383 12.75 -11.42 3.84
C ALA A 383 11.76 -12.60 4.03
N CYS A 384 10.76 -12.73 3.15
CA CYS A 384 9.81 -13.83 3.24
C CYS A 384 10.44 -15.17 2.78
N SER A 385 11.44 -15.13 1.89
CA SER A 385 12.17 -16.31 1.42
C SER A 385 13.01 -16.93 2.54
N ALA A 386 13.65 -16.09 3.36
CA ALA A 386 14.41 -16.53 4.52
C ALA A 386 13.56 -17.18 5.63
N SER A 387 12.23 -16.96 5.61
CA SER A 387 11.28 -17.47 6.60
C SER A 387 10.27 -18.49 6.04
N ASP A 388 10.40 -18.91 4.78
CA ASP A 388 9.41 -19.74 4.05
C ASP A 388 7.97 -19.20 4.12
N THR A 389 7.82 -17.88 4.21
CA THR A 389 6.51 -17.21 4.31
C THR A 389 6.14 -16.44 3.05
N CYS A 390 6.83 -16.59 1.91
CA CYS A 390 6.42 -15.89 0.70
C CYS A 390 5.03 -16.34 0.21
N PRO A 391 4.14 -15.40 -0.15
CA PRO A 391 2.86 -15.72 -0.78
C PRO A 391 3.07 -16.06 -2.26
N LYS A 392 2.04 -16.64 -2.89
CA LYS A 392 1.86 -16.58 -4.35
C LYS A 392 1.49 -15.15 -4.74
N ILE A 393 2.11 -14.59 -5.78
CA ILE A 393 1.92 -13.19 -6.17
C ILE A 393 1.37 -13.09 -7.58
N MET A 394 0.34 -12.28 -7.75
CA MET A 394 -0.05 -11.71 -9.03
C MET A 394 0.10 -10.20 -8.94
N HIS A 395 1.20 -9.66 -9.47
CA HIS A 395 1.32 -8.22 -9.64
C HIS A 395 0.54 -7.83 -10.89
N THR A 396 -0.25 -6.77 -10.79
CA THR A 396 -1.05 -6.27 -11.90
C THR A 396 -0.88 -4.76 -12.03
N ASP A 397 -0.55 -4.26 -13.21
CA ASP A 397 -0.38 -2.84 -13.49
C ASP A 397 -1.16 -2.47 -14.76
N THR A 398 -1.55 -1.21 -14.90
CA THR A 398 -2.14 -0.65 -16.12
C THR A 398 -1.12 0.19 -16.88
N SER A 399 -1.54 0.82 -17.98
CA SER A 399 -0.66 1.70 -18.75
C SER A 399 -0.19 2.91 -17.93
N THR A 400 -0.95 3.38 -16.93
CA THR A 400 -0.52 4.51 -16.11
C THR A 400 0.74 4.23 -15.29
N GLU A 401 0.94 3.00 -14.80
CA GLU A 401 2.02 2.71 -13.86
C GLU A 401 3.41 2.75 -14.53
N PHE A 402 3.52 2.52 -15.84
CA PHE A 402 4.78 2.72 -16.56
C PHE A 402 5.20 4.19 -16.52
N TRP A 403 4.24 5.12 -16.70
CA TRP A 403 4.49 6.56 -16.70
C TRP A 403 4.59 7.19 -15.31
N GLN A 404 3.81 6.72 -14.33
CA GLN A 404 3.69 7.35 -13.01
C GLN A 404 4.31 6.55 -11.86
N ALA A 405 4.61 5.27 -12.08
CA ALA A 405 5.07 4.33 -11.05
C ALA A 405 6.31 3.51 -11.45
N ARG A 406 6.95 3.85 -12.60
CA ARG A 406 8.08 3.17 -13.23
C ARG A 406 7.94 1.63 -13.20
N ALA A 407 6.77 1.16 -13.63
CA ALA A 407 6.39 -0.26 -13.64
C ALA A 407 7.40 -1.18 -14.34
N ALA A 408 8.14 -0.66 -15.33
CA ALA A 408 9.28 -1.36 -15.95
C ALA A 408 10.23 -2.02 -14.91
N LEU A 409 10.54 -1.35 -13.80
CA LEU A 409 11.41 -1.86 -12.73
C LEU A 409 10.80 -3.03 -11.93
N VAL A 410 9.55 -3.43 -12.20
CA VAL A 410 8.96 -4.69 -11.71
C VAL A 410 9.43 -5.87 -12.56
N SER A 411 9.64 -5.69 -13.86
CA SER A 411 10.07 -6.72 -14.82
C SER A 411 11.54 -6.64 -15.23
N THR A 412 12.24 -5.53 -14.96
CA THR A 412 13.65 -5.33 -15.31
C THR A 412 14.57 -5.17 -14.09
N SER A 413 15.86 -5.38 -14.30
CA SER A 413 16.91 -5.01 -13.37
C SER A 413 17.02 -3.49 -13.24
N PRO A 414 17.73 -2.98 -12.21
CA PRO A 414 18.12 -1.57 -12.12
C PRO A 414 18.92 -1.02 -13.33
N THR A 415 19.47 -1.89 -14.19
CA THR A 415 20.14 -1.50 -15.45
C THR A 415 19.24 -1.57 -16.68
N GLY A 416 17.99 -2.02 -16.54
CA GLY A 416 17.03 -2.17 -17.65
C GLY A 416 17.01 -3.55 -18.30
N GLU A 417 17.82 -4.52 -17.83
CA GLU A 417 17.84 -5.88 -18.38
C GLU A 417 16.59 -6.67 -17.96
N PRO A 418 16.01 -7.52 -18.82
CA PRO A 418 14.82 -8.32 -18.48
C PRO A 418 15.11 -9.35 -17.39
N LEU A 419 14.20 -9.52 -16.43
CA LEU A 419 14.33 -10.48 -15.33
C LEU A 419 13.34 -11.64 -15.43
N THR A 420 13.82 -12.85 -15.14
CA THR A 420 12.97 -14.02 -14.91
C THR A 420 12.36 -13.94 -13.52
N MET A 421 11.03 -13.94 -13.42
CA MET A 421 10.33 -13.94 -12.13
C MET A 421 10.39 -15.32 -11.43
N PRO A 422 10.42 -15.36 -10.09
CA PRO A 422 10.29 -16.60 -9.32
C PRO A 422 9.00 -17.37 -9.63
N GLU A 423 9.00 -18.70 -9.43
CA GLU A 423 7.87 -19.57 -9.78
C GLU A 423 6.55 -19.19 -9.10
N ASN A 424 6.62 -18.65 -7.88
CA ASN A 424 5.47 -18.15 -7.09
C ASN A 424 5.00 -16.75 -7.51
N VAL A 425 5.52 -16.17 -8.59
CA VAL A 425 5.19 -14.81 -9.07
C VAL A 425 4.64 -14.85 -10.49
N ARG A 426 3.59 -14.05 -10.75
CA ARG A 426 3.11 -13.70 -12.08
C ARG A 426 2.95 -12.20 -12.20
N LEU A 427 3.21 -11.68 -13.39
CA LEU A 427 3.01 -10.27 -13.74
C LEU A 427 1.98 -10.19 -14.86
N TYR A 428 0.97 -9.34 -14.72
CA TYR A 428 -0.01 -9.05 -15.77
C TYR A 428 -0.12 -7.55 -16.00
N TYR A 429 0.15 -7.13 -17.22
CA TYR A 429 -0.05 -5.78 -17.68
C TYR A 429 -1.43 -5.66 -18.32
N LEU A 430 -2.18 -4.61 -17.97
CA LEU A 430 -3.48 -4.29 -18.51
C LEU A 430 -3.30 -3.20 -19.57
N SER A 431 -3.20 -3.66 -20.83
CA SER A 431 -2.86 -2.86 -22.01
C SER A 431 -3.90 -1.76 -22.24
N GLY A 432 -3.47 -0.54 -22.54
CA GLY A 432 -4.36 0.61 -22.78
C GLY A 432 -5.15 1.16 -21.58
N LEU A 433 -5.17 0.51 -20.42
CA LEU A 433 -5.98 0.95 -19.27
C LEU A 433 -5.39 2.14 -18.49
N PRO A 434 -6.23 3.01 -17.89
CA PRO A 434 -5.83 4.04 -16.93
C PRO A 434 -5.73 3.48 -15.50
N HIS A 435 -5.12 4.27 -14.59
CA HIS A 435 -4.85 3.91 -13.20
C HIS A 435 -6.03 3.23 -12.52
N PHE A 436 -7.22 3.84 -12.59
CA PHE A 436 -8.43 3.26 -12.03
C PHE A 436 -9.66 3.86 -12.70
N THR A 437 -10.56 3.00 -13.18
CA THR A 437 -11.85 3.38 -13.76
C THR A 437 -12.92 2.40 -13.30
N ILE A 438 -14.04 2.91 -12.78
CA ILE A 438 -15.19 2.09 -12.37
C ILE A 438 -15.86 1.46 -13.58
N TRP A 439 -16.55 0.34 -13.36
CA TRP A 439 -17.38 -0.30 -14.37
C TRP A 439 -18.42 0.68 -14.96
N GLU A 440 -18.76 0.50 -16.25
CA GLU A 440 -19.71 1.34 -16.99
C GLU A 440 -19.38 2.86 -17.05
N SER A 441 -18.16 3.26 -16.68
CA SER A 441 -17.64 4.61 -16.96
C SER A 441 -17.78 4.98 -18.43
N GLN A 442 -18.22 6.21 -18.71
CA GLN A 442 -18.27 6.75 -20.06
C GLN A 442 -17.08 7.70 -20.31
N SER A 443 -16.62 7.75 -21.56
CA SER A 443 -15.59 8.72 -21.95
C SER A 443 -16.22 10.12 -22.01
N GLY A 444 -15.55 11.12 -21.43
CA GLY A 444 -16.03 12.50 -21.42
C GLY A 444 -14.91 13.51 -21.23
N GLU A 445 -15.19 14.77 -21.60
CA GLU A 445 -14.28 15.88 -21.38
C GLU A 445 -13.99 16.11 -19.89
N ASN A 446 -12.72 16.41 -19.57
CA ASN A 446 -12.31 16.82 -18.24
C ASN A 446 -11.79 18.28 -18.28
N PRO A 447 -12.09 19.13 -17.27
CA PRO A 447 -11.59 20.50 -17.24
C PRO A 447 -10.06 20.63 -17.24
N VAL A 448 -9.34 19.61 -16.72
CA VAL A 448 -7.88 19.61 -16.54
C VAL A 448 -7.16 18.83 -17.64
N CYS A 449 -7.81 17.85 -18.29
CA CYS A 449 -7.13 16.91 -19.20
C CYS A 449 -7.37 17.22 -20.68
N ARG A 450 -6.31 17.26 -21.50
CA ARG A 450 -6.34 17.63 -22.94
C ARG A 450 -7.27 16.78 -23.79
N PHE A 451 -7.41 15.49 -23.46
CA PHE A 451 -8.26 14.53 -24.16
C PHE A 451 -9.42 14.05 -23.25
N PRO A 452 -10.47 13.43 -23.81
CA PRO A 452 -11.48 12.74 -23.03
C PRO A 452 -10.92 11.66 -22.08
N THR A 453 -11.66 11.33 -21.03
CA THR A 453 -11.30 10.30 -20.05
C THR A 453 -11.35 8.89 -20.65
N ASN A 454 -10.39 8.04 -20.28
CA ASN A 454 -10.37 6.64 -20.70
C ASN A 454 -11.41 5.82 -19.89
N PRO A 455 -12.41 5.20 -20.53
CA PRO A 455 -13.52 4.52 -19.85
C PRO A 455 -13.22 3.06 -19.45
N ILE A 456 -12.10 2.48 -19.86
CA ILE A 456 -11.88 1.03 -19.73
C ILE A 456 -11.58 0.66 -18.27
N SER A 457 -12.36 -0.27 -17.71
CA SER A 457 -12.22 -0.75 -16.34
C SER A 457 -11.44 -2.07 -16.28
N SER A 458 -10.57 -2.25 -15.28
CA SER A 458 -9.82 -3.48 -15.06
C SER A 458 -10.67 -4.62 -14.46
N ALA A 459 -11.91 -4.35 -14.07
CA ALA A 459 -12.78 -5.28 -13.34
C ALA A 459 -12.93 -6.68 -13.96
N PRO A 460 -13.17 -6.87 -15.29
CA PRO A 460 -13.33 -8.20 -15.87
C PRO A 460 -12.07 -9.07 -15.72
N VAL A 461 -10.90 -8.50 -16.04
CA VAL A 461 -9.61 -9.20 -15.94
C VAL A 461 -9.25 -9.46 -14.48
N MET A 462 -9.45 -8.47 -13.59
CA MET A 462 -9.14 -8.60 -12.17
C MET A 462 -10.00 -9.65 -11.47
N ARG A 463 -11.28 -9.82 -11.86
CA ARG A 463 -12.13 -10.92 -11.40
C ARG A 463 -11.57 -12.30 -11.79
N ALA A 464 -11.17 -12.46 -13.05
CA ALA A 464 -10.58 -13.70 -13.56
C ALA A 464 -9.22 -14.02 -12.89
N LEU A 465 -8.41 -13.00 -12.61
CA LEU A 465 -7.15 -13.13 -11.88
C LEU A 465 -7.37 -13.47 -10.40
N LEU A 466 -8.39 -12.90 -9.74
CA LEU A 466 -8.75 -13.27 -8.35
C LEU A 466 -9.23 -14.73 -8.27
N ALA A 467 -10.07 -15.19 -9.20
CA ALA A 467 -10.44 -16.60 -9.30
C ALA A 467 -9.21 -17.50 -9.53
N SER A 468 -8.31 -17.09 -10.42
CA SER A 468 -7.05 -17.80 -10.67
C SER A 468 -6.11 -17.81 -9.45
N MET A 469 -6.07 -16.72 -8.66
CA MET A 469 -5.30 -16.66 -7.42
C MET A 469 -5.88 -17.58 -6.35
N ARG A 470 -7.21 -17.66 -6.23
CA ARG A 470 -7.87 -18.61 -5.33
C ARG A 470 -7.52 -20.04 -5.69
N ASP A 471 -7.73 -20.43 -6.94
CA ASP A 471 -7.41 -21.76 -7.45
C ASP A 471 -5.91 -22.09 -7.27
N TRP A 472 -5.02 -21.10 -7.48
CA TRP A 472 -3.59 -21.29 -7.28
C TRP A 472 -3.22 -21.44 -5.81
N ALA A 473 -3.73 -20.57 -4.93
CA ALA A 473 -3.51 -20.60 -3.50
C ALA A 473 -3.97 -21.92 -2.89
N LYS A 474 -5.22 -22.31 -3.18
CA LYS A 474 -5.94 -23.44 -2.59
C LYS A 474 -5.57 -24.79 -3.20
N ASP A 475 -5.63 -24.90 -4.52
CA ASP A 475 -5.56 -26.19 -5.22
C ASP A 475 -4.21 -26.40 -5.93
N GLY A 476 -3.27 -25.44 -5.79
CA GLY A 476 -1.95 -25.48 -6.44
C GLY A 476 -1.98 -25.27 -7.96
N LYS A 477 -3.17 -25.12 -8.54
CA LYS A 477 -3.40 -24.94 -9.99
C LYS A 477 -2.77 -23.63 -10.46
N ALA A 478 -1.67 -23.74 -11.20
CA ALA A 478 -0.97 -22.57 -11.70
C ALA A 478 -1.90 -21.70 -12.58
N PRO A 479 -1.85 -20.36 -12.43
CA PRO A 479 -2.55 -19.43 -13.31
C PRO A 479 -1.89 -19.41 -14.71
N PRO A 480 -2.43 -18.63 -15.66
CA PRO A 480 -1.73 -18.34 -16.92
C PRO A 480 -0.28 -17.88 -16.73
N ALA A 481 0.50 -17.97 -17.81
CA ALA A 481 1.84 -17.38 -17.84
C ALA A 481 1.75 -15.85 -17.73
N SER A 482 2.79 -15.22 -17.19
CA SER A 482 2.90 -13.76 -17.14
C SER A 482 2.73 -13.14 -18.53
N ARG A 483 2.04 -12.01 -18.60
CA ARG A 483 1.82 -11.20 -19.81
C ARG A 483 2.14 -9.76 -19.45
N TYR A 484 3.40 -9.36 -19.62
CA TYR A 484 3.93 -8.08 -19.16
C TYR A 484 5.02 -7.61 -20.14
N PRO A 485 5.08 -6.32 -20.51
CA PRO A 485 6.04 -5.79 -21.46
C PRO A 485 7.49 -6.13 -21.10
N SER A 486 8.27 -6.48 -22.12
CA SER A 486 9.64 -6.98 -22.00
C SER A 486 10.58 -6.31 -22.99
N VAL A 487 11.82 -6.08 -22.57
CA VAL A 487 12.90 -5.60 -23.44
C VAL A 487 13.31 -6.70 -24.43
N ALA A 488 13.17 -7.97 -24.05
CA ALA A 488 13.61 -9.12 -24.85
C ALA A 488 12.81 -9.33 -26.15
N ASP A 489 11.56 -8.89 -26.20
CA ASP A 489 10.68 -8.98 -27.38
C ASP A 489 10.35 -7.61 -28.00
N GLY A 490 10.95 -6.53 -27.48
CA GLY A 490 10.75 -5.16 -27.98
C GLY A 490 9.42 -4.53 -27.60
N THR A 491 8.61 -5.15 -26.74
CA THR A 491 7.35 -4.56 -26.25
C THR A 491 7.56 -3.52 -25.14
N LEU A 492 8.73 -3.48 -24.51
CA LEU A 492 9.15 -2.45 -23.54
C LEU A 492 10.38 -1.71 -24.07
N VAL A 493 10.27 -0.39 -24.25
CA VAL A 493 11.28 0.43 -24.96
C VAL A 493 11.68 1.68 -24.17
N PRO A 494 12.88 2.25 -24.39
CA PRO A 494 13.21 3.61 -23.96
C PRO A 494 12.26 4.64 -24.61
N LEU A 495 12.02 5.77 -23.94
CA LEU A 495 11.10 6.80 -24.46
C LEU A 495 11.47 7.29 -25.87
N TYR A 496 12.76 7.36 -26.21
CA TYR A 496 13.21 7.83 -27.52
C TYR A 496 12.94 6.83 -28.67
N ASP A 497 12.66 5.56 -28.35
CA ASP A 497 12.27 4.52 -29.30
C ASP A 497 10.75 4.27 -29.31
N LEU A 498 9.98 5.02 -28.51
CA LEU A 498 8.52 4.93 -28.51
C LEU A 498 7.96 5.46 -29.83
N LYS A 499 7.22 4.60 -30.53
CA LYS A 499 6.47 4.96 -31.73
C LYS A 499 5.10 5.45 -31.28
N ALA A 500 4.94 6.75 -31.15
CA ALA A 500 3.63 7.36 -30.94
C ALA A 500 3.05 7.80 -32.31
N PRO A 501 1.79 7.48 -32.62
CA PRO A 501 1.16 7.89 -33.86
C PRO A 501 0.89 9.40 -33.92
N ASP A 502 0.77 9.93 -35.13
CA ASP A 502 0.31 11.30 -35.39
C ASP A 502 -1.13 11.26 -35.91
N PHE A 503 -2.07 11.81 -35.12
CA PHE A 503 -3.49 11.90 -35.48
C PHE A 503 -3.84 13.21 -36.24
N GLY A 504 -2.86 13.80 -36.93
CA GLY A 504 -3.02 15.07 -37.64
C GLY A 504 -2.93 16.30 -36.74
N GLN A 505 -2.44 16.14 -35.51
CA GLN A 505 -2.21 17.21 -34.53
C GLN A 505 -0.77 17.26 -34.03
N GLY A 506 0.12 16.44 -34.63
CA GLY A 506 1.46 16.16 -34.12
C GLY A 506 1.47 14.95 -33.19
N VAL A 507 2.67 14.42 -32.99
CA VAL A 507 2.94 13.29 -32.10
C VAL A 507 2.86 13.75 -30.64
N TYR A 508 2.05 13.07 -29.83
CA TYR A 508 1.94 13.31 -28.40
C TYR A 508 2.82 12.34 -27.61
N THR A 509 3.77 12.87 -26.84
CA THR A 509 4.65 12.10 -25.96
C THR A 509 4.64 12.72 -24.56
N PRO A 510 4.10 12.04 -23.53
CA PRO A 510 4.10 12.57 -22.17
C PRO A 510 5.49 12.45 -21.53
N VAL A 511 5.74 13.29 -20.53
CA VAL A 511 6.92 13.16 -19.66
C VAL A 511 6.65 12.01 -18.67
N TYR A 512 7.64 11.15 -18.44
CA TYR A 512 7.55 10.11 -17.41
C TYR A 512 7.96 10.64 -16.03
N ASN A 513 7.43 10.00 -15.00
CA ASN A 513 7.92 10.14 -13.64
C ASN A 513 9.33 9.52 -13.54
N VAL A 514 10.35 10.35 -13.39
CA VAL A 514 11.75 9.91 -13.22
C VAL A 514 11.94 9.15 -11.91
N LEU A 515 13.03 8.38 -11.80
CA LEU A 515 13.48 7.86 -10.51
C LEU A 515 15.00 7.96 -10.37
N GLN A 516 15.44 8.44 -9.22
CA GLN A 516 16.84 8.54 -8.84
C GLN A 516 17.06 7.80 -7.52
N VAL A 517 18.31 7.37 -7.26
CA VAL A 517 18.73 7.02 -5.90
C VAL A 517 18.59 8.28 -5.02
N ARG A 518 18.00 8.13 -3.84
CA ARG A 518 17.78 9.21 -2.86
C ARG A 518 18.44 8.88 -1.53
N ASP A 519 19.48 9.64 -1.16
CA ASP A 519 20.06 9.59 0.18
C ASP A 519 19.17 10.38 1.15
N HIS A 520 18.34 9.66 1.90
CA HIS A 520 17.41 10.19 2.90
C HIS A 520 18.07 10.47 4.26
N ALA A 521 19.41 10.44 4.38
CA ALA A 521 20.10 10.90 5.58
C ALA A 521 20.01 12.42 5.78
N THR A 522 19.60 13.17 4.75
CA THR A 522 19.23 14.59 4.84
C THR A 522 17.79 14.83 4.42
N ILE A 523 17.21 15.96 4.84
CA ILE A 523 15.91 16.44 4.41
C ILE A 523 16.09 17.88 3.88
N PRO A 524 15.87 18.16 2.58
CA PRO A 524 15.57 17.20 1.50
C PRO A 524 16.68 16.14 1.29
N PRO A 525 16.35 14.99 0.68
CA PRO A 525 17.35 13.97 0.34
C PRO A 525 18.36 14.51 -0.67
N LYS A 526 19.50 13.84 -0.80
CA LYS A 526 20.46 14.09 -1.89
C LYS A 526 20.20 13.16 -3.06
N ASP A 527 20.45 13.68 -4.25
CA ASP A 527 20.26 12.98 -5.52
C ASP A 527 21.47 12.12 -5.84
N GLY A 528 21.22 10.90 -6.31
CA GLY A 528 22.20 9.98 -6.85
C GLY A 528 21.97 9.66 -8.34
N GLY A 529 22.43 8.49 -8.78
CA GLY A 529 22.23 8.02 -10.15
C GLY A 529 20.74 7.87 -10.51
N SER A 530 20.42 8.03 -11.78
CA SER A 530 19.07 7.83 -12.33
C SER A 530 18.88 6.40 -12.82
N TYR A 531 17.73 5.81 -12.53
CA TYR A 531 17.33 4.51 -13.09
C TYR A 531 16.78 4.70 -14.51
N PRO A 532 16.91 3.70 -15.40
CA PRO A 532 16.25 3.72 -16.69
C PRO A 532 14.72 3.70 -16.50
N VAL A 533 14.02 4.55 -17.25
CA VAL A 533 12.57 4.50 -17.36
C VAL A 533 12.22 4.05 -18.77
N LEU A 534 11.55 2.90 -18.83
CA LEU A 534 11.08 2.26 -20.05
C LEU A 534 9.56 2.28 -20.05
N VAL A 535 8.97 2.38 -21.24
CA VAL A 535 7.52 2.44 -21.46
C VAL A 535 7.12 1.41 -22.49
N PRO A 536 5.90 0.85 -22.43
CA PRO A 536 5.48 -0.15 -23.40
C PRO A 536 5.36 0.51 -24.78
N GLN A 537 5.80 -0.20 -25.80
CA GLN A 537 5.69 0.23 -27.19
C GLN A 537 4.20 0.29 -27.59
N ASN A 538 3.84 1.12 -28.57
CA ASN A 538 2.47 1.15 -29.10
C ASN A 538 2.31 0.30 -30.38
N ASP A 539 1.08 -0.10 -30.66
CA ASP A 539 0.63 -0.58 -31.97
C ASP A 539 0.33 0.58 -32.95
N GLU A 540 -0.31 0.26 -34.08
CA GLU A 540 -0.69 1.23 -35.13
C GLU A 540 -1.84 2.18 -34.71
N ASP A 541 -2.70 1.76 -33.78
CA ASP A 541 -3.76 2.58 -33.20
C ASP A 541 -3.27 3.47 -32.03
N GLY A 542 -2.00 3.34 -31.64
CA GLY A 542 -1.38 4.10 -30.56
C GLY A 542 -1.60 3.52 -29.18
N ILE A 543 -2.03 2.27 -29.09
CA ILE A 543 -2.32 1.58 -27.83
C ILE A 543 -1.06 0.81 -27.37
N PRO A 544 -0.66 0.96 -26.10
CA PRO A 544 0.45 0.21 -25.52
C PRO A 544 0.28 -1.33 -25.57
N VAL A 545 1.27 -2.06 -26.10
CA VAL A 545 1.24 -3.53 -26.30
C VAL A 545 1.98 -4.32 -25.22
N GLY A 546 1.96 -5.66 -25.32
CA GLY A 546 2.78 -6.57 -24.49
C GLY A 546 2.07 -7.15 -23.26
N GLY A 547 0.76 -6.93 -23.11
CA GLY A 547 -0.01 -7.32 -21.93
C GLY A 547 -1.17 -8.26 -22.19
N VAL A 548 -2.16 -8.15 -21.30
CA VAL A 548 -3.53 -8.63 -21.46
C VAL A 548 -4.33 -7.47 -22.06
N GLU A 549 -5.15 -7.76 -23.04
CA GLU A 549 -6.04 -6.80 -23.70
C GLU A 549 -7.48 -7.05 -23.25
N ASP A 550 -8.18 -5.99 -22.86
CA ASP A 550 -9.64 -6.04 -22.72
C ASP A 550 -10.28 -6.09 -24.13
N PRO A 551 -11.49 -6.65 -24.33
CA PRO A 551 -12.16 -6.62 -25.64
C PRO A 551 -12.26 -5.23 -26.28
N ALA A 552 -12.36 -4.14 -25.50
CA ALA A 552 -12.33 -2.77 -26.02
C ALA A 552 -10.95 -2.33 -26.54
N VAL A 553 -9.87 -3.03 -26.15
CA VAL A 553 -8.49 -2.81 -26.55
C VAL A 553 -8.10 -3.70 -27.73
N ALA A 554 -8.53 -4.97 -27.71
CA ALA A 554 -8.26 -5.94 -28.78
C ALA A 554 -9.06 -5.67 -30.07
N ALA A 555 -10.11 -4.85 -30.01
CA ALA A 555 -10.88 -4.37 -31.15
C ALA A 555 -11.24 -2.88 -30.93
N PRO A 556 -10.27 -1.96 -31.05
CA PRO A 556 -10.43 -0.60 -30.59
C PRO A 556 -11.34 0.24 -31.49
N LEU A 557 -12.10 1.15 -30.87
CA LEU A 557 -12.87 2.20 -31.57
C LEU A 557 -12.16 3.57 -31.50
N GLY A 558 -10.96 3.60 -30.95
CA GLY A 558 -10.11 4.77 -30.76
C GLY A 558 -8.93 4.44 -29.84
N THR A 559 -8.01 5.39 -29.67
CA THR A 559 -6.79 5.18 -28.90
C THR A 559 -7.02 5.24 -27.40
N TYR A 560 -6.67 4.17 -26.69
CA TYR A 560 -6.77 4.08 -25.23
C TYR A 560 -5.39 4.24 -24.57
N TRP A 561 -5.14 5.42 -24.01
CA TRP A 561 -3.94 5.70 -23.22
C TRP A 561 -4.20 5.61 -21.72
N GLY A 562 -3.21 5.09 -20.98
CA GLY A 562 -3.15 5.20 -19.52
C GLY A 562 -2.61 6.55 -19.02
N TRP A 563 -2.57 7.57 -19.87
CA TRP A 563 -2.10 8.90 -19.52
C TRP A 563 -2.93 9.92 -20.28
N ASN A 564 -2.94 11.15 -19.78
CA ASN A 564 -3.59 12.27 -20.43
C ASN A 564 -2.79 13.53 -20.08
N LEU A 565 -2.61 14.42 -21.06
CA LEU A 565 -1.86 15.65 -20.85
C LEU A 565 -2.73 16.66 -20.08
N ARG A 566 -2.12 17.58 -19.34
CA ARG A 566 -2.84 18.73 -18.78
C ARG A 566 -3.25 19.66 -19.94
N LYS A 567 -4.40 20.34 -19.84
CA LYS A 567 -4.74 21.47 -20.73
C LYS A 567 -3.75 22.62 -20.47
N ASP A 568 -3.40 23.34 -21.54
CA ASP A 568 -2.48 24.48 -21.54
C ASP A 568 -3.04 25.68 -20.74
#